data_AF-A0A7Z2GS77-F1
#
_entry.id   AF-A0A7Z2GS77-F1
#
_cell.length_a   1.000
_cell.length_b   1.000
_cell.length_c   1.000
_cell.angle_alpha   90.00
_cell.angle_beta   90.00
_cell.angle_gamma   90.00
#
_symmetry.space_group_name_H-M   'P 1'
#
loop_
_entity.id
_entity.type
_entity.pdbx_description
1 polymer ?
#
loop_
_entity_poly.entity_id
_entity_poly.type
_entity_poly.pdbx_seq_one_letter_code
_entity_poly.pdbx_strand_id
1 'polypeptide(L)'
;MPEIAGFVSALRQAFGADEINAIVRRGHAGEPVFFAREGGIEYGTRLPSGSGWNAARVADRHFCDGCGGACLESGVRCSEHRARAARMAAR
;
A
#
# COMPACT_ATOMS: atom_id res chain seq x y z
N MET A 1 -20.17 -2.27 14.22
CA MET A 1 -18.77 -2.46 13.81
C MET A 1 -18.11 -3.67 14.50
N PRO A 2 -18.73 -4.88 14.57
CA PRO A 2 -18.03 -6.07 15.08
C PRO A 2 -16.83 -6.52 14.24
N GLU A 3 -16.91 -6.48 12.91
CA GLU A 3 -15.83 -6.98 12.03
C GLU A 3 -14.58 -6.12 12.14
N ILE A 4 -14.75 -4.79 12.10
CA ILE A 4 -13.64 -3.85 12.30
C ILE A 4 -13.03 -3.99 13.70
N ALA A 5 -13.84 -4.23 14.73
CA ALA A 5 -13.32 -4.45 16.08
C ALA A 5 -12.48 -5.74 16.17
N GLY A 6 -12.92 -6.81 15.50
CA GLY A 6 -12.15 -8.06 15.35
C GLY A 6 -10.82 -7.82 14.63
N PHE A 7 -10.85 -7.12 13.50
CA PHE A 7 -9.64 -6.77 12.74
C PHE A 7 -8.65 -5.94 13.57
N VAL A 8 -9.11 -4.88 14.24
CA VAL A 8 -8.27 -4.06 15.12
C VAL A 8 -7.68 -4.91 16.25
N SER A 9 -8.43 -5.89 16.78
CA SER A 9 -7.91 -6.82 17.79
C SER A 9 -6.81 -7.73 17.26
N ALA A 10 -6.91 -8.20 16.01
CA ALA A 10 -5.82 -8.93 15.35
C ALA A 10 -4.58 -8.04 15.12
N LEU A 11 -4.78 -6.79 14.72
CA LEU A 11 -3.68 -5.83 14.57
C LEU A 11 -2.96 -5.58 15.89
N ARG A 12 -3.69 -5.44 17.00
CA ARG A 12 -3.09 -5.27 18.34
C ARG A 12 -2.23 -6.47 18.73
N GLN A 13 -2.66 -7.69 18.37
CA GLN A 13 -1.88 -8.91 18.63
C GLN A 13 -0.61 -8.97 17.77
N ALA A 14 -0.68 -8.55 16.51
CA ALA A 14 0.45 -8.61 15.58
C ALA A 14 1.48 -7.49 15.78
N PHE A 15 1.02 -6.28 16.09
CA PHE A 15 1.83 -5.05 16.06
C PHE A 15 1.96 -4.34 17.42
N GLY A 16 1.28 -4.85 18.44
CA GLY A 16 1.25 -4.26 19.77
C GLY A 16 0.02 -3.37 20.00
N ALA A 17 -0.55 -3.48 21.20
CA ALA A 17 -1.80 -2.81 21.53
C ALA A 17 -1.65 -1.29 21.61
N ASP A 18 -0.55 -0.79 22.19
CA ASP A 18 -0.34 0.64 22.42
C ASP A 18 -0.22 1.42 21.10
N GLU A 19 0.54 0.87 20.14
CA GLU A 19 0.74 1.45 18.81
C GLU A 19 -0.59 1.55 18.05
N ILE A 20 -1.32 0.43 17.96
CA ILE A 20 -2.61 0.40 17.26
C ILE A 20 -3.63 1.30 17.96
N ASN A 21 -3.67 1.33 19.29
CA ASN A 21 -4.56 2.22 20.03
C ASN A 21 -4.22 3.69 19.79
N ALA A 22 -2.94 4.05 19.69
CA ALA A 22 -2.52 5.41 19.37
C ALA A 22 -2.99 5.83 17.97
N ILE A 23 -2.82 4.96 16.96
CA ILE A 23 -3.29 5.20 15.58
C ILE A 23 -4.81 5.39 15.54
N VAL A 24 -5.58 4.52 16.20
CA VAL A 24 -7.05 4.61 16.24
C VAL A 24 -7.51 5.91 16.92
N ARG A 25 -6.89 6.30 18.05
CA ARG A 25 -7.20 7.56 18.75
C ARG A 25 -6.91 8.78 17.89
N ARG A 26 -5.77 8.81 17.21
CA ARG A 26 -5.40 9.90 16.28
C ARG A 26 -6.38 9.99 15.12
N GLY A 27 -6.76 8.84 14.54
CA GLY A 27 -7.80 8.73 13.52
C GLY A 27 -9.12 9.36 13.97
N HIS A 28 -9.57 9.03 15.17
CA HIS A 28 -10.76 9.61 15.78
C HIS A 28 -10.62 11.11 16.07
N ALA A 29 -9.40 11.59 16.39
CA ALA A 29 -9.11 12.99 16.69
C ALA A 29 -9.00 13.91 15.46
N GLY A 30 -9.18 13.38 14.25
CA GLY A 30 -9.13 14.19 13.01
C GLY A 30 -7.87 13.97 12.17
N GLU A 31 -6.94 13.13 12.60
CA GLU A 31 -5.75 12.82 11.79
C GLU A 31 -6.07 11.73 10.77
N PRO A 32 -5.66 11.87 9.50
CA PRO A 32 -5.97 10.91 8.44
C PRO A 32 -5.08 9.65 8.50
N VAL A 33 -5.07 8.97 9.64
CA VAL A 33 -4.24 7.77 9.90
C VAL A 33 -5.06 6.52 10.14
N PHE A 34 -6.36 6.65 10.45
CA PHE A 34 -7.27 5.53 10.61
C PHE A 34 -8.69 5.93 10.20
N PHE A 35 -9.28 5.14 9.31
CA PHE A 35 -10.67 5.24 8.89
C PHE A 35 -11.23 3.84 8.70
N ALA A 36 -12.44 3.62 9.18
CA ALA A 36 -13.18 2.39 8.97
C ALA A 36 -14.66 2.69 8.67
N ARG A 37 -15.27 1.82 7.85
CA ARG A 37 -16.71 1.85 7.57
C ARG A 37 -17.27 0.44 7.54
N GLU A 38 -18.30 0.19 8.34
CA GLU A 38 -18.98 -1.12 8.40
C GLU A 38 -20.48 -0.89 8.60
N GLY A 39 -21.31 -1.54 7.78
CA GLY A 39 -22.77 -1.40 7.89
C GLY A 39 -23.26 0.05 7.77
N GLY A 40 -22.55 0.90 7.02
CA GLY A 40 -22.87 2.33 6.87
C GLY A 40 -22.41 3.22 8.05
N ILE A 41 -21.85 2.65 9.11
CA ILE A 41 -21.28 3.39 10.24
C ILE A 41 -19.83 3.70 9.93
N GLU A 42 -19.44 4.96 10.06
CA GLU A 42 -18.06 5.43 9.86
C GLU A 42 -17.39 5.74 11.19
N TYR A 43 -16.08 5.52 11.27
CA TYR A 43 -15.25 5.88 12.42
C TYR A 43 -13.85 6.29 11.97
N GLY A 44 -13.31 7.34 12.59
CA GLY A 44 -12.01 7.92 12.26
C GLY A 44 -12.09 8.91 11.10
N THR A 45 -10.92 9.25 10.55
CA THR A 45 -10.77 10.32 9.55
C THR A 45 -10.28 9.74 8.24
N ARG A 46 -11.03 10.01 7.17
CA ARG A 46 -10.65 9.58 5.82
C ARG A 46 -9.29 10.16 5.44
N LEU A 47 -8.47 9.32 4.80
CA LEU A 47 -7.31 9.79 4.05
C LEU A 47 -7.78 10.83 3.02
N PRO A 48 -7.07 11.97 2.88
CA PRO A 48 -7.32 12.88 1.78
C PRO A 48 -7.26 12.07 0.48
N SER A 49 -8.17 12.32 -0.44
CA SER A 49 -8.09 11.78 -1.80
C SER A 49 -6.95 12.48 -2.55
N GLY A 50 -5.71 12.26 -2.13
CA GLY A 50 -4.51 12.60 -2.86
C GLY A 50 -4.14 11.41 -3.71
N SER A 51 -4.09 11.60 -5.04
CA SER A 51 -3.58 10.68 -6.07
C SER A 51 -3.26 9.28 -5.55
N GLY A 52 -4.30 8.52 -5.18
CA GLY A 52 -4.12 7.15 -4.71
C GLY A 52 -3.29 6.38 -5.73
N TRP A 53 -2.49 5.43 -5.29
CA TRP A 53 -1.73 4.59 -6.20
C TRP A 53 -2.68 4.02 -7.27
N ASN A 54 -2.52 4.49 -8.51
CA ASN A 54 -3.40 4.12 -9.60
C ASN A 54 -3.05 2.71 -10.07
N ALA A 55 -3.60 1.72 -9.39
CA ALA A 55 -3.45 0.31 -9.73
C ALA A 55 -4.02 -0.01 -11.13
N ALA A 56 -4.89 0.83 -11.71
CA ALA A 56 -5.35 0.64 -13.09
C ALA A 56 -4.21 0.81 -14.13
N ARG A 57 -3.11 1.47 -13.76
CA ARG A 57 -1.88 1.51 -14.57
C ARG A 57 -0.92 0.35 -14.26
N VAL A 58 -1.25 -0.49 -13.29
CA VAL A 58 -0.49 -1.66 -12.89
C VAL A 58 -1.15 -2.88 -13.54
N ALA A 59 -1.26 -2.83 -14.87
CA ALA A 59 -1.65 -3.99 -15.64
C ALA A 59 -0.46 -4.98 -15.63
N ASP A 60 -0.68 -6.14 -15.01
CA ASP A 60 -0.01 -7.40 -15.32
C ASP A 60 1.53 -7.33 -15.44
N ARG A 61 2.20 -6.79 -14.41
CA ARG A 61 3.67 -6.82 -14.35
C ARG A 61 4.13 -8.22 -13.99
N HIS A 62 4.25 -9.09 -14.98
CA HIS A 62 5.06 -10.30 -14.84
C HIS A 62 6.53 -9.90 -14.77
N PHE A 63 7.28 -10.52 -13.86
CA PHE A 63 8.73 -10.54 -14.01
C PHE A 63 9.03 -11.16 -15.37
N CYS A 64 9.86 -10.52 -16.18
CA CYS A 64 10.40 -11.21 -17.34
C CYS A 64 11.26 -12.38 -16.86
N ASP A 65 11.28 -13.47 -17.62
CA ASP A 65 12.15 -14.61 -17.33
C ASP A 65 13.60 -14.14 -17.13
N GLY A 66 14.17 -14.50 -15.97
CA GLY A 66 15.54 -14.14 -15.58
C GLY A 66 15.73 -12.68 -15.12
N CYS A 67 14.67 -11.92 -14.86
CA CYS A 67 14.75 -10.54 -14.36
C CYS A 67 14.65 -10.48 -12.82
N GLY A 68 15.59 -9.77 -12.16
CA GLY A 68 15.58 -9.56 -10.70
C GLY A 68 14.69 -8.40 -10.21
N GLY A 69 13.87 -7.80 -11.07
CA GLY A 69 12.92 -6.75 -10.66
C GLY A 69 13.52 -5.36 -10.44
N ALA A 70 14.76 -5.09 -10.85
CA ALA A 70 15.43 -3.80 -10.65
C ALA A 70 14.73 -2.58 -11.31
N CYS A 71 13.73 -2.81 -12.17
CA CYS A 71 12.91 -1.76 -12.79
C CYS A 71 11.57 -1.50 -12.08
N LEU A 72 11.29 -2.17 -10.96
CA LEU A 72 10.12 -1.87 -10.15
C LEU A 72 10.16 -0.41 -9.69
N GLU A 73 8.98 0.22 -9.57
CA GLU A 73 8.78 1.62 -9.13
C GLU A 73 9.35 2.75 -10.02
N SER A 74 10.29 2.45 -10.92
CA SER A 74 10.86 3.44 -11.85
C SER A 74 9.91 3.90 -12.97
N GLY A 75 8.77 3.21 -13.17
CA GLY A 75 7.81 3.51 -14.23
C GLY A 75 8.26 3.15 -15.65
N VAL A 76 9.48 2.61 -15.84
CA VAL A 76 9.99 2.20 -17.17
C VAL A 76 9.45 0.84 -17.59
N ARG A 77 9.25 0.63 -18.90
CA ARG A 77 8.84 -0.67 -19.46
C ARG A 77 9.98 -1.69 -19.41
N CYS A 78 9.64 -2.97 -19.30
CA CYS A 78 10.63 -4.05 -19.26
C CYS A 78 11.52 -4.11 -20.51
N SER A 79 10.97 -3.83 -21.70
CA SER A 79 11.76 -3.77 -22.94
C SER A 79 12.86 -2.70 -22.90
N GLU A 80 12.55 -1.53 -22.35
CA GLU A 80 13.51 -0.44 -22.20
C GLU A 80 14.58 -0.78 -21.15
N HIS A 81 14.19 -1.35 -20.01
CA HIS A 81 15.12 -1.78 -18.98
C HIS A 81 16.11 -2.85 -19.51
N ARG A 82 15.61 -3.85 -20.25
CA ARG A 82 16.46 -4.89 -20.86
C ARG A 82 17.42 -4.33 -21.90
N ALA A 83 16.97 -3.37 -22.72
CA ALA A 83 17.84 -2.72 -23.70
C ALA A 83 18.98 -1.93 -23.04
N ARG A 84 18.71 -1.25 -21.92
CA ARG A 84 19.74 -0.54 -21.14
C ARG A 84 20.75 -1.51 -20.52
N ALA A 85 20.28 -2.60 -19.90
CA ALA A 85 21.15 -3.62 -19.31
C ALA A 85 22.06 -4.29 -20.36
N ALA A 86 21.51 -4.63 -21.53
CA ALA A 86 22.29 -5.21 -22.63
C ALA A 86 23.40 -4.27 -23.14
N ARG A 87 23.13 -2.96 -23.23
CA ARG A 87 24.13 -1.95 -23.61
C ARG A 87 25.24 -1.80 -22.57
N MET A 88 24.94 -1.97 -21.29
CA MET A 88 25.93 -1.92 -20.22
C MET A 88 26.82 -3.16 -20.20
N ALA A 89 26.27 -4.34 -20.50
CA ALA A 89 27.03 -5.60 -20.57
C ALA A 89 27.93 -5.72 -21.82
N ALA A 90 27.68 -4.93 -22.86
CA ALA A 90 28.47 -4.90 -24.09
C ALA A 90 29.65 -3.91 -24.06
N ARG A 91 29.89 -3.27 -22.91
CA ARG A 91 31.03 -2.38 -22.64
C ARG A 91 32.01 -3.08 -21.72
#